data_AF-A0A212SAS5-F1
#
_entry.id   AF-A0A212SAS5-F1
#
_cell.length_a   1.000
_cell.length_b   1.000
_cell.length_c   1.000
_cell.angle_alpha   90.00
_cell.angle_beta   90.00
_cell.angle_gamma   90.00
#
_symmetry.space_group_name_H-M   'P 1'
#
loop_
_entity.id
_entity.type
_entity.pdbx_description
1 polymer ?
#
loop_
_entity_poly.entity_id
_entity_poly.type
_entity_poly.pdbx_seq_one_letter_code
_entity_poly.pdbx_strand_id
1 'polypeptide(L)'
;MCRTWGSPQPGATVAVEDQRAVAEAIFNPPAPSAGLLRAAEAHRKNTAYRARQREELLDQLAQINERSFAELRYPSLGEVGRFLCDENTNRYSHFVTRFSHGDIFATKYDATACMSAEGGDADEFIAVLRGLHERVVLAKDESGLISPSRFNPDAAADTKRGLANVEYVNGIWLDNDGGDLGVEKFVEFFPHLRMVIWNTYSHTPAKPRWRVFIPTSMALSLDAHRLIMHRIMKVLNENGYWLKEQREKDHRIKNGRLHGFDRSKLNAASLFFLPCQAKNPGDSFFHDFNDDSRGPLDVVRWLDDCIAILRDPEPEPEREAEPEAVIAGPIPAPSGGVVCAQLIAVQQKLLAERTANPARIIDAAVAEWRQTSRGHGHEGFFRLARTLHWAGITGFDLQQKLREEAAYAYSPNDRRAEINGIVRKLDQSGKIGGGRAA
;
A
#
# COMPACT_ATOMS: atom_id res chain seq x y z
N MET A 1 -33.20 12.67 78.70
CA MET A 1 -31.78 13.08 78.87
C MET A 1 -31.53 14.29 77.99
N CYS A 2 -31.60 15.49 78.56
CA CYS A 2 -31.33 16.76 77.89
C CYS A 2 -29.83 16.92 77.62
N ARG A 3 -29.45 17.24 76.38
CA ARG A 3 -28.11 17.74 76.04
C ARG A 3 -28.18 19.23 75.76
N THR A 4 -27.39 19.97 76.52
CA THR A 4 -27.20 21.42 76.51
C THR A 4 -26.51 21.87 75.22
N TRP A 5 -27.03 22.93 74.61
CA TRP A 5 -26.39 23.67 73.52
C TRP A 5 -25.33 24.60 74.10
N GLY A 6 -24.07 24.40 73.70
CA GLY A 6 -22.97 25.31 74.03
C GLY A 6 -22.96 26.52 73.10
N SER A 7 -22.83 27.72 73.68
CA SER A 7 -22.71 28.99 72.97
C SER A 7 -21.46 29.04 72.07
N PRO A 8 -21.51 29.73 70.91
CA PRO A 8 -20.33 29.95 70.09
C PRO A 8 -19.40 30.98 70.74
N GLN A 9 -18.09 30.69 70.76
CA GLN A 9 -17.08 31.70 71.12
C GLN A 9 -16.95 32.76 70.02
N PRO A 10 -16.93 34.06 70.35
CA PRO A 10 -16.59 35.11 69.42
C PRO A 10 -15.07 35.32 69.45
N GLY A 11 -14.37 35.04 68.34
CA GLY A 11 -12.95 35.36 68.26
C GLY A 11 -12.15 34.52 67.28
N ALA A 12 -12.43 34.64 65.99
CA ALA A 12 -11.45 34.35 64.96
C ALA A 12 -11.60 35.41 63.86
N THR A 13 -10.96 36.55 64.06
CA THR A 13 -10.63 37.49 62.98
C THR A 13 -9.77 36.75 61.96
N VAL A 14 -10.40 36.23 60.90
CA VAL A 14 -9.71 35.81 59.69
C VAL A 14 -9.04 37.07 59.13
N ALA A 15 -7.71 37.04 59.07
CA ALA A 15 -6.91 38.18 58.64
C ALA A 15 -7.33 38.63 57.23
N VAL A 16 -7.83 39.86 57.14
CA VAL A 16 -8.25 40.53 55.90
C VAL A 16 -7.08 40.68 54.90
N GLU A 17 -5.83 40.53 55.35
CA GLU A 17 -4.64 40.56 54.50
C GLU A 17 -4.56 39.40 53.48
N ASP A 18 -5.14 38.23 53.79
CA ASP A 18 -5.08 37.07 52.90
C ASP A 18 -6.02 37.24 51.69
N GLN A 19 -7.16 37.91 51.87
CA GLN A 19 -8.09 38.19 50.77
C GLN A 19 -7.59 39.25 49.80
N ARG A 20 -6.73 40.17 50.25
CA ARG A 20 -6.15 41.22 49.38
C ARG A 20 -5.04 40.67 48.49
N ALA A 21 -4.21 39.76 49.00
CA ALA A 21 -3.20 39.07 48.20
C ALA A 21 -3.83 38.14 47.15
N VAL A 22 -4.92 37.46 47.51
CA VAL A 22 -5.70 36.65 46.55
C VAL A 22 -6.38 37.55 45.50
N ALA A 23 -6.94 38.69 45.89
CA ALA A 23 -7.51 39.65 44.94
C ALA A 23 -6.45 40.24 44.00
N GLU A 24 -5.27 40.65 44.50
CA GLU A 24 -4.17 41.16 43.66
C GLU A 24 -3.63 40.09 42.70
N ALA A 25 -3.52 38.83 43.11
CA ALA A 25 -3.10 37.74 42.23
C ALA A 25 -4.14 37.43 41.12
N ILE A 26 -5.43 37.68 41.38
CA ILE A 26 -6.49 37.54 40.39
C ILE A 26 -6.47 38.70 39.38
N PHE A 27 -6.19 39.93 39.82
CA PHE A 27 -6.16 41.10 38.94
C PHE A 27 -4.82 41.31 38.22
N ASN A 28 -3.72 40.78 38.76
CA ASN A 28 -2.37 40.84 38.18
C ASN A 28 -1.74 39.44 38.15
N PRO A 29 -2.18 38.56 37.23
CA PRO A 29 -1.56 37.25 37.10
C PRO A 29 -0.06 37.40 36.75
N PRO A 30 0.83 36.58 37.34
CA PRO A 30 2.25 36.62 37.01
C PRO A 30 2.46 36.36 35.53
N ALA A 31 3.44 37.05 34.93
CA ALA A 31 3.79 36.86 33.53
C ALA A 31 4.07 35.37 33.26
N PRO A 32 3.57 34.81 32.13
CA PRO A 32 3.78 33.41 31.81
C PRO A 32 5.27 33.11 31.73
N SER A 33 5.69 31.97 32.29
CA SER A 33 7.08 31.55 32.24
C SER A 33 7.55 31.39 30.80
N ALA A 34 8.86 31.59 30.56
CA ALA A 34 9.45 31.42 29.24
C ALA A 34 9.17 30.03 28.62
N GLY A 35 9.00 29.00 29.45
CA GLY A 35 8.60 27.66 29.01
C GLY A 35 7.17 27.59 28.47
N LEU A 36 6.21 28.26 29.13
CA LEU A 36 4.81 28.33 28.67
C LEU A 36 4.69 29.10 27.36
N LEU A 37 5.45 30.18 27.19
CA LEU A 37 5.50 30.95 25.95
C LEU A 37 6.03 30.11 24.78
N ARG A 38 7.13 29.36 24.97
CA ARG A 38 7.67 28.45 23.94
C ARG A 38 6.69 27.33 23.58
N ALA A 39 6.01 26.75 24.57
CA ALA A 39 5.01 25.71 24.34
C ALA A 39 3.80 26.24 23.53
N ALA A 40 3.33 27.45 23.85
CA ALA A 40 2.25 28.09 23.12
C ALA A 40 2.64 28.45 21.68
N GLU A 41 3.86 28.93 21.46
CA GLU A 41 4.40 29.20 20.13
C GLU A 41 4.52 27.91 19.30
N ALA A 42 5.11 26.86 19.88
CA ALA A 42 5.20 25.55 19.24
C ALA A 42 3.81 24.98 18.89
N HIS A 43 2.83 25.15 19.76
CA HIS A 43 1.45 24.74 19.48
C HIS A 43 0.86 25.52 18.29
N ARG A 44 1.02 26.85 18.25
CA ARG A 44 0.55 27.68 17.11
C ARG A 44 1.22 27.28 15.80
N LYS A 45 2.54 27.07 15.80
CA LYS A 45 3.29 26.61 14.62
C LYS A 45 2.78 25.27 14.11
N ASN A 46 2.60 24.30 15.01
CA ASN A 46 2.02 23.00 14.68
C ASN A 46 0.60 23.12 14.09
N THR A 47 -0.26 23.95 14.68
CA THR A 47 -1.63 24.17 14.18
C THR A 47 -1.62 24.78 12.78
N ALA A 48 -0.80 25.81 12.55
CA ALA A 48 -0.67 26.43 11.23
C ALA A 48 -0.09 25.46 10.19
N TYR A 49 0.92 24.67 10.57
CA TYR A 49 1.49 23.63 9.73
C TYR A 49 0.44 22.59 9.31
N ARG A 50 -0.33 22.06 10.27
CA ARG A 50 -1.42 21.11 10.01
C ARG A 50 -2.49 21.69 9.09
N ALA A 51 -2.87 22.95 9.29
CA ALA A 51 -3.84 23.62 8.44
C ALA A 51 -3.35 23.70 6.98
N ARG A 52 -2.09 24.09 6.77
CA ARG A 52 -1.49 24.12 5.42
C ARG A 52 -1.41 22.73 4.78
N GLN A 53 -0.95 21.73 5.53
CA GLN A 53 -0.89 20.35 5.03
C GLN A 53 -2.26 19.80 4.65
N ARG A 54 -3.29 20.15 5.44
CA ARG A 54 -4.67 19.79 5.12
C ARG A 54 -5.15 20.43 3.83
N GLU A 55 -4.94 21.73 3.68
CA GLU A 55 -5.30 22.48 2.47
C GLU A 55 -4.62 21.88 1.24
N GLU A 56 -3.30 21.70 1.29
CA GLU A 56 -2.51 21.09 0.22
C GLU A 56 -3.00 19.70 -0.19
N LEU A 57 -3.25 18.81 0.78
CA LEU A 57 -3.76 17.47 0.49
C LEU A 57 -5.16 17.49 -0.12
N LEU A 58 -6.04 18.37 0.36
CA LEU A 58 -7.38 18.50 -0.22
C LEU A 58 -7.33 19.08 -1.64
N ASP A 59 -6.43 20.02 -1.92
CA ASP A 59 -6.23 20.56 -3.27
C ASP A 59 -5.72 19.48 -4.24
N GLN A 60 -4.75 18.66 -3.81
CA GLN A 60 -4.28 17.51 -4.59
C GLN A 60 -5.42 16.52 -4.89
N LEU A 61 -6.23 16.20 -3.88
CA LEU A 61 -7.37 15.32 -4.06
C LEU A 61 -8.43 15.94 -4.99
N ALA A 62 -8.64 17.25 -4.94
CA ALA A 62 -9.58 17.97 -5.80
C ALA A 62 -9.14 17.88 -7.26
N GLN A 63 -7.84 18.13 -7.50
CA GLN A 63 -7.24 18.06 -8.82
C GLN A 63 -7.37 16.64 -9.41
N ILE A 64 -7.02 15.60 -8.64
CA ILE A 64 -7.10 14.21 -9.09
C ILE A 64 -8.54 13.82 -9.39
N ASN A 65 -9.47 14.17 -8.50
CA ASN A 65 -10.85 13.73 -8.60
C ASN A 65 -11.73 14.63 -9.50
N GLU A 66 -11.11 15.60 -10.21
CA GLU A 66 -11.76 16.61 -11.06
C GLU A 66 -12.92 17.33 -10.35
N ARG A 67 -12.76 17.62 -9.05
CA ARG A 67 -13.82 18.18 -8.20
C ARG A 67 -13.32 19.35 -7.38
N SER A 68 -14.15 20.39 -7.28
CA SER A 68 -13.96 21.45 -6.28
C SER A 68 -14.52 20.99 -4.94
N PHE A 69 -13.67 20.83 -3.92
CA PHE A 69 -14.13 20.52 -2.55
C PHE A 69 -14.97 21.64 -1.93
N ALA A 70 -14.99 22.85 -2.50
CA ALA A 70 -15.86 23.94 -2.07
C ALA A 70 -17.36 23.62 -2.27
N GLU A 71 -17.70 22.70 -3.18
CA GLU A 71 -19.08 22.24 -3.40
C GLU A 71 -19.48 21.10 -2.45
N LEU A 72 -18.50 20.38 -1.88
CA LEU A 72 -18.70 19.38 -0.84
C LEU A 72 -18.74 20.07 0.53
N ARG A 73 -19.81 20.83 0.79
CA ARG A 73 -20.10 21.31 2.16
C ARG A 73 -20.35 20.11 3.07
N TYR A 74 -19.30 19.64 3.73
CA TYR A 74 -19.45 18.81 4.91
C TYR A 74 -20.18 19.63 5.98
N PRO A 75 -21.26 19.10 6.60
CA PRO A 75 -21.82 19.70 7.79
C PRO A 75 -20.71 19.90 8.81
N SER A 76 -20.63 21.09 9.40
CA SER A 76 -19.60 21.40 10.38
C SER A 76 -19.63 20.40 11.55
N LEU A 77 -18.45 20.03 12.06
CA LEU A 77 -18.21 19.08 13.16
C LEU A 77 -19.01 19.33 14.47
N GLY A 78 -19.74 20.44 14.60
CA GLY A 78 -20.54 20.79 15.78
C GLY A 78 -21.82 19.95 15.97
N GLU A 79 -22.26 19.17 14.97
CA GLU A 79 -23.52 18.41 15.04
C GLU A 79 -23.34 16.88 15.15
N VAL A 80 -22.09 16.39 15.21
CA VAL A 80 -21.76 14.94 15.19
C VAL A 80 -21.90 14.27 16.58
N GLY A 81 -22.75 14.84 17.45
CA GLY A 81 -23.01 14.32 18.80
C GLY A 81 -23.94 13.10 18.86
N ARG A 82 -24.57 12.71 17.75
CA ARG A 82 -25.42 11.51 17.67
C ARG A 82 -25.36 10.89 16.28
N PHE A 83 -24.45 9.94 16.09
CA PHE A 83 -24.59 8.91 15.07
C PHE A 83 -24.55 7.55 15.78
N LEU A 84 -25.65 7.25 16.46
CA LEU A 84 -26.20 5.91 16.38
C LEU A 84 -26.68 5.74 14.92
N CYS A 85 -26.74 4.49 14.46
CA CYS A 85 -27.23 4.14 13.14
C CYS A 85 -28.65 4.68 12.90
N ASP A 86 -28.75 5.83 12.25
CA ASP A 86 -30.01 6.40 11.82
C ASP A 86 -29.94 6.52 10.29
N GLU A 87 -30.60 5.58 9.61
CA GLU A 87 -31.11 5.44 8.22
C GLU A 87 -30.88 6.51 7.11
N ASN A 88 -29.98 7.48 7.25
CA ASN A 88 -29.78 8.61 6.32
C ASN A 88 -28.49 8.55 5.50
N THR A 89 -27.64 7.52 5.64
CA THR A 89 -26.37 7.42 4.89
C THR A 89 -26.52 6.98 3.43
N ASN A 90 -27.73 6.63 2.98
CA ASN A 90 -27.97 6.08 1.64
C ASN A 90 -28.45 7.10 0.59
N ARG A 91 -28.34 8.42 0.86
CA ARG A 91 -28.68 9.49 -0.10
C ARG A 91 -27.47 10.13 -0.79
N TYR A 92 -26.30 9.55 -0.62
CA TYR A 92 -25.12 9.86 -1.41
C TYR A 92 -25.05 8.91 -2.63
N SER A 93 -26.15 8.80 -3.36
CA SER A 93 -26.26 8.05 -4.60
C SER A 93 -25.72 8.88 -5.78
N HIS A 94 -24.79 8.29 -6.55
CA HIS A 94 -24.13 8.78 -7.78
C HIS A 94 -22.74 9.43 -7.64
N PHE A 95 -21.78 8.70 -7.05
CA PHE A 95 -20.36 9.06 -7.01
C PHE A 95 -19.51 8.32 -8.04
N VAL A 96 -20.01 8.10 -9.26
CA VAL A 96 -19.26 7.33 -10.28
C VAL A 96 -18.25 8.26 -10.96
N THR A 97 -17.15 8.59 -10.28
CA THR A 97 -15.94 8.97 -11.01
C THR A 97 -15.40 7.71 -11.69
N ARG A 98 -15.29 7.75 -13.02
CA ARG A 98 -14.85 6.64 -13.89
C ARG A 98 -13.34 6.40 -13.79
N PHE A 99 -12.79 6.40 -12.57
CA PHE A 99 -11.38 6.07 -12.38
C PHE A 99 -11.15 4.60 -12.64
N SER A 100 -9.93 4.27 -13.09
CA SER A 100 -9.49 2.89 -13.06
C SER A 100 -9.26 2.45 -11.62
N HIS A 101 -9.47 1.18 -11.33
CA HIS A 101 -9.12 0.57 -10.04
C HIS A 101 -7.64 0.18 -9.96
N GLY A 102 -6.86 0.52 -10.99
CA GLY A 102 -5.42 0.26 -11.07
C GLY A 102 -4.97 -0.21 -12.44
N ASP A 103 -3.66 -0.32 -12.62
CA ASP A 103 -3.03 -0.84 -13.82
C ASP A 103 -2.60 -2.31 -13.66
N ILE A 104 -2.84 -3.11 -14.70
CA ILE A 104 -2.60 -4.55 -14.72
C ILE A 104 -1.33 -4.84 -15.52
N PHE A 105 -0.54 -5.79 -15.01
CA PHE A 105 0.73 -6.22 -15.57
C PHE A 105 0.72 -7.73 -15.75
N ALA A 106 1.32 -8.22 -16.85
CA ALA A 106 1.41 -9.65 -17.09
C ALA A 106 2.43 -10.29 -16.15
N THR A 107 3.57 -9.61 -15.98
CA THR A 107 4.68 -10.04 -15.15
C THR A 107 5.20 -8.88 -14.29
N LYS A 108 5.89 -9.22 -13.20
CA LYS A 108 6.52 -8.21 -12.33
C LYS A 108 7.65 -7.44 -13.03
N TYR A 109 8.12 -7.90 -14.19
CA TYR A 109 9.22 -7.30 -14.94
C TYR A 109 8.74 -6.34 -16.03
N ASP A 110 7.45 -6.32 -16.33
CA ASP A 110 6.91 -5.45 -17.38
C ASP A 110 7.07 -3.99 -16.96
N ALA A 111 7.64 -3.15 -17.81
CA ALA A 111 7.79 -1.73 -17.51
C ALA A 111 6.47 -0.95 -17.67
N THR A 112 5.56 -1.44 -18.52
CA THR A 112 4.29 -0.80 -18.86
C THR A 112 3.13 -1.72 -18.56
N ALA A 113 2.00 -1.14 -18.17
CA ALA A 113 0.77 -1.88 -17.98
C ALA A 113 0.31 -2.51 -19.30
N CYS A 114 -0.25 -3.72 -19.24
CA CYS A 114 -0.91 -4.30 -20.40
C CYS A 114 -2.32 -3.75 -20.60
N MET A 115 -2.96 -3.32 -19.51
CA MET A 115 -4.27 -2.67 -19.50
C MET A 115 -4.49 -1.97 -18.16
N SER A 116 -5.60 -1.25 -18.06
CA SER A 116 -6.12 -0.71 -16.81
C SER A 116 -7.41 -1.43 -16.43
N ALA A 117 -7.63 -1.60 -15.13
CA ALA A 117 -8.90 -2.05 -14.58
C ALA A 117 -9.91 -0.90 -14.67
N GLU A 118 -10.40 -0.61 -15.88
CA GLU A 118 -11.27 0.53 -16.16
C GLU A 118 -12.69 0.33 -15.62
N GLY A 119 -13.25 1.40 -15.07
CA GLY A 119 -14.68 1.56 -14.87
C GLY A 119 -15.26 0.83 -13.66
N GLY A 120 -16.53 1.13 -13.42
CA GLY A 120 -17.35 0.52 -12.38
C GLY A 120 -17.16 1.11 -10.99
N ASP A 121 -18.18 0.93 -10.16
CA ASP A 121 -18.06 1.19 -8.73
C ASP A 121 -17.22 0.10 -8.03
N ALA A 122 -17.06 0.24 -6.72
CA ALA A 122 -16.31 -0.74 -5.93
C ALA A 122 -16.94 -2.14 -5.98
N ASP A 123 -18.26 -2.26 -6.10
CA ASP A 123 -18.94 -3.55 -6.15
C ASP A 123 -18.64 -4.30 -7.45
N GLU A 124 -18.68 -3.60 -8.59
CA GLU A 124 -18.32 -4.16 -9.88
C GLU A 124 -16.86 -4.66 -9.88
N PHE A 125 -15.94 -3.87 -9.32
CA PHE A 125 -14.54 -4.29 -9.21
C PHE A 125 -14.33 -5.47 -8.25
N ILE A 126 -15.04 -5.49 -7.12
CA ILE A 126 -14.97 -6.61 -6.16
C ILE A 126 -15.54 -7.89 -6.77
N ALA A 127 -16.61 -7.81 -7.56
CA ALA A 127 -17.13 -8.95 -8.31
C ALA A 127 -16.10 -9.50 -9.29
N VAL A 128 -15.31 -8.63 -9.94
CA VAL A 128 -14.19 -9.03 -10.79
C VAL A 128 -13.10 -9.74 -9.98
N LEU A 129 -12.71 -9.20 -8.82
CA LEU A 129 -11.73 -9.84 -7.94
C LEU A 129 -12.20 -11.24 -7.49
N ARG A 130 -13.49 -11.39 -7.20
CA ARG A 130 -14.10 -12.68 -6.85
C ARG A 130 -14.03 -13.66 -8.01
N GLY A 131 -14.40 -13.24 -9.22
CA GLY A 131 -14.29 -14.10 -10.41
C GLY A 131 -12.85 -14.52 -10.71
N LEU A 132 -11.88 -13.62 -10.49
CA LEU A 132 -10.45 -13.96 -10.61
C LEU A 132 -10.01 -14.99 -9.56
N HIS A 133 -10.56 -14.94 -8.35
CA HIS A 133 -10.25 -15.86 -7.26
C HIS A 133 -10.66 -17.30 -7.56
N GLU A 134 -11.74 -17.51 -8.31
CA GLU A 134 -12.22 -18.85 -8.70
C GLU A 134 -11.23 -19.63 -9.59
N ARG A 135 -10.25 -18.94 -10.19
CA ARG A 135 -9.26 -19.56 -11.08
C ARG A 135 -8.27 -20.44 -10.31
N VAL A 136 -8.10 -21.67 -10.77
CA VAL A 136 -6.97 -22.53 -10.42
C VAL A 136 -5.82 -22.26 -11.40
N VAL A 137 -4.69 -21.82 -10.88
CA VAL A 137 -3.47 -21.57 -11.67
C VAL A 137 -2.41 -22.62 -11.37
N LEU A 138 -1.61 -23.00 -12.36
CA LEU A 138 -0.56 -24.02 -12.19
C LEU A 138 0.66 -23.44 -11.47
N ALA A 139 0.93 -22.15 -11.69
CA ALA A 139 2.01 -21.42 -11.04
C ALA A 139 1.56 -20.02 -10.60
N LYS A 140 2.19 -19.51 -9.53
CA LYS A 140 1.92 -18.16 -8.99
C LYS A 140 2.00 -17.06 -10.05
N ASP A 141 2.96 -17.18 -10.97
CA ASP A 141 3.20 -16.16 -12.01
C ASP A 141 2.18 -16.19 -13.15
N GLU A 142 1.16 -17.05 -13.08
CA GLU A 142 0.04 -17.09 -14.04
C GLU A 142 -1.17 -16.29 -13.55
N SER A 143 -1.20 -15.85 -12.30
CA SER A 143 -2.35 -15.08 -11.78
C SER A 143 -2.48 -13.71 -12.43
N GLY A 144 -1.39 -13.15 -12.96
CA GLY A 144 -1.25 -11.75 -13.34
C GLY A 144 -0.99 -10.86 -12.12
N LEU A 145 -0.63 -9.60 -12.36
CA LEU A 145 -0.40 -8.60 -11.31
C LEU A 145 -1.24 -7.35 -11.54
N ILE A 146 -1.52 -6.65 -10.44
CA ILE A 146 -2.17 -5.34 -10.42
C ILE A 146 -1.37 -4.40 -9.51
N SER A 147 -1.28 -3.15 -9.91
CA SER A 147 -0.97 -2.02 -9.02
C SER A 147 -2.26 -1.25 -8.79
N PRO A 148 -2.60 -0.85 -7.56
CA PRO A 148 -3.75 0.05 -7.33
C PRO A 148 -3.55 1.43 -7.94
N SER A 149 -2.34 1.75 -8.37
CA SER A 149 -2.02 3.01 -9.03
C SER A 149 -2.27 2.96 -10.53
N ARG A 150 -2.72 4.10 -11.06
CA ARG A 150 -2.66 4.45 -12.47
C ARG A 150 -1.31 5.09 -12.78
N PHE A 151 -0.65 4.67 -13.84
CA PHE A 151 0.65 5.21 -14.25
C PHE A 151 0.59 6.01 -15.54
N ASN A 152 1.26 7.15 -15.56
CA ASN A 152 1.70 7.84 -16.76
C ASN A 152 3.14 7.40 -17.10
N PRO A 153 3.35 6.55 -18.12
CA PRO A 153 4.67 6.02 -18.46
C PRO A 153 5.65 7.09 -18.96
N ASP A 154 5.16 8.26 -19.35
CA ASP A 154 5.96 9.36 -19.92
C ASP A 154 6.28 10.46 -18.89
N ALA A 155 5.74 10.35 -17.66
CA ALA A 155 5.94 11.36 -16.62
C ALA A 155 7.38 11.39 -16.04
N ALA A 156 8.15 10.30 -16.17
CA ALA A 156 9.53 10.22 -15.68
C ALA A 156 10.44 9.58 -16.74
N ALA A 157 11.67 10.10 -16.86
CA ALA A 157 12.62 9.65 -17.89
C ALA A 157 13.18 8.24 -17.61
N ASP A 158 13.43 7.92 -16.35
CA ASP A 158 14.20 6.72 -15.96
C ASP A 158 13.35 5.46 -15.78
N THR A 159 12.04 5.62 -15.57
CA THR A 159 11.13 4.51 -15.30
C THR A 159 9.73 4.84 -15.79
N LYS A 160 8.98 3.79 -16.14
CA LYS A 160 7.58 3.86 -16.61
C LYS A 160 6.57 3.45 -15.54
N ARG A 161 7.07 2.99 -14.38
CA ARG A 161 6.30 2.42 -13.27
C ARG A 161 6.97 2.72 -11.92
N GLY A 162 7.62 3.88 -11.83
CA GLY A 162 8.12 4.41 -10.57
C GLY A 162 7.05 5.21 -9.84
N LEU A 163 7.38 5.68 -8.64
CA LEU A 163 6.49 6.58 -7.88
C LEU A 163 6.22 7.88 -8.64
N ALA A 164 7.22 8.42 -9.35
CA ALA A 164 7.07 9.62 -10.18
C ALA A 164 6.12 9.43 -11.39
N ASN A 165 5.77 8.19 -11.72
CA ASN A 165 4.82 7.90 -12.79
C ASN A 165 3.38 7.76 -12.28
N VAL A 166 3.15 7.73 -10.96
CA VAL A 166 1.81 7.51 -10.41
C VAL A 166 0.96 8.78 -10.58
N GLU A 167 -0.15 8.67 -11.30
CA GLU A 167 -1.14 9.75 -11.42
C GLU A 167 -2.04 9.80 -10.18
N TYR A 168 -2.54 8.63 -9.77
CA TYR A 168 -3.38 8.45 -8.58
C TYR A 168 -3.40 7.00 -8.14
N VAL A 169 -3.88 6.76 -6.92
CA VAL A 169 -4.09 5.42 -6.34
C VAL A 169 -5.57 5.19 -6.06
N ASN A 170 -6.10 4.02 -6.39
CA ASN A 170 -7.49 3.66 -6.07
C ASN A 170 -7.54 2.50 -5.06
N GLY A 171 -8.16 2.76 -3.91
CA GLY A 171 -8.19 1.85 -2.78
C GLY A 171 -6.84 1.64 -2.08
N ILE A 172 -6.86 0.86 -1.00
CA ILE A 172 -5.67 0.46 -0.25
C ILE A 172 -5.47 -1.04 -0.42
N TRP A 173 -4.25 -1.44 -0.78
CA TRP A 173 -3.83 -2.83 -0.92
C TRP A 173 -2.74 -3.18 0.08
N LEU A 174 -2.90 -4.30 0.79
CA LEU A 174 -1.89 -4.82 1.70
C LEU A 174 -1.60 -6.29 1.39
N ASP A 175 -0.32 -6.68 1.43
CA ASP A 175 0.16 -8.04 1.20
C ASP A 175 0.71 -8.61 2.51
N ASN A 176 -0.06 -9.51 3.12
CA ASN A 176 0.36 -10.23 4.32
C ASN A 176 1.05 -11.55 3.92
N ASP A 177 2.36 -11.63 4.15
CA ASP A 177 3.17 -12.81 3.81
C ASP A 177 3.49 -13.70 5.03
N GLY A 178 2.74 -13.54 6.14
CA GLY A 178 2.85 -14.38 7.33
C GLY A 178 2.64 -13.62 8.65
N GLY A 179 3.35 -14.02 9.71
CA GLY A 179 3.25 -13.38 11.02
C GLY A 179 2.10 -13.89 11.89
N ASP A 180 1.81 -13.15 12.94
CA ASP A 180 0.89 -13.53 14.02
C ASP A 180 -0.52 -12.91 13.86
N LEU A 181 -0.70 -12.05 12.86
CA LEU A 181 -1.97 -11.34 12.61
C LEU A 181 -2.87 -12.13 11.68
N GLY A 182 -3.94 -12.70 12.24
CA GLY A 182 -5.02 -13.33 11.50
C GLY A 182 -5.98 -12.32 10.87
N VAL A 183 -6.78 -12.80 9.91
CA VAL A 183 -7.76 -12.01 9.16
C VAL A 183 -8.80 -11.40 10.10
N GLU A 184 -9.33 -12.20 11.02
CA GLU A 184 -10.39 -11.81 11.95
C GLU A 184 -9.92 -10.66 12.84
N LYS A 185 -8.70 -10.77 13.39
CA LYS A 185 -8.11 -9.71 14.21
C LYS A 185 -7.81 -8.44 13.43
N PHE A 186 -7.38 -8.55 12.17
CA PHE A 186 -7.20 -7.37 11.34
C PHE A 186 -8.52 -6.63 11.11
N VAL A 187 -9.59 -7.36 10.81
CA VAL A 187 -10.94 -6.79 10.60
C VAL A 187 -11.51 -6.15 11.87
N GLU A 188 -11.23 -6.72 13.05
CA GLU A 188 -11.61 -6.16 14.35
C GLU A 188 -10.99 -4.78 14.61
N PHE A 189 -9.77 -4.51 14.11
CA PHE A 189 -9.13 -3.20 14.29
C PHE A 189 -9.77 -2.08 13.49
N PHE A 190 -10.55 -2.43 12.47
CA PHE A 190 -11.17 -1.48 11.55
C PHE A 190 -12.64 -1.87 11.33
N PRO A 191 -13.48 -1.79 12.38
CA PRO A 191 -14.83 -2.33 12.35
C PRO A 191 -15.76 -1.64 11.34
N HIS A 192 -15.44 -0.41 10.92
CA HIS A 192 -16.25 0.39 10.01
C HIS A 192 -15.77 0.36 8.55
N LEU A 193 -14.64 -0.30 8.28
CA LEU A 193 -14.12 -0.39 6.91
C LEU A 193 -14.65 -1.64 6.24
N ARG A 194 -15.15 -1.47 5.01
CA ARG A 194 -15.35 -2.57 4.08
C ARG A 194 -14.00 -3.12 3.68
N MET A 195 -13.87 -4.44 3.66
CA MET A 195 -12.62 -5.10 3.28
C MET A 195 -12.91 -6.33 2.45
N VAL A 196 -12.11 -6.53 1.41
CA VAL A 196 -12.10 -7.78 0.66
C VAL A 196 -10.78 -8.46 0.91
N ILE A 197 -10.83 -9.65 1.51
CA ILE A 197 -9.66 -10.38 2.00
C ILE A 197 -9.63 -11.77 1.40
N TRP A 198 -8.52 -12.14 0.75
CA TRP A 198 -8.39 -13.44 0.08
C TRP A 198 -7.00 -14.04 0.29
N ASN A 199 -6.92 -15.35 0.14
CA ASN A 199 -5.66 -16.08 0.24
C ASN A 199 -4.70 -15.70 -0.91
N THR A 200 -3.39 -15.86 -0.68
CA THR A 200 -2.42 -15.88 -1.80
C THR A 200 -2.29 -17.29 -2.38
N TYR A 201 -1.68 -17.44 -3.56
CA TYR A 201 -1.35 -18.76 -4.14
C TYR A 201 -0.54 -19.65 -3.17
N SER A 202 0.36 -19.06 -2.39
CA SER A 202 1.24 -19.77 -1.45
C SER A 202 0.64 -19.94 -0.05
N HIS A 203 -0.64 -19.61 0.12
CA HIS A 203 -1.35 -19.80 1.39
C HIS A 203 -1.42 -21.29 1.77
N THR A 204 -1.26 -21.56 3.06
CA THR A 204 -1.62 -22.84 3.69
C THR A 204 -2.14 -22.56 5.10
N PRO A 205 -2.94 -23.44 5.72
CA PRO A 205 -3.40 -23.24 7.10
C PRO A 205 -2.25 -23.06 8.11
N ALA A 206 -1.12 -23.74 7.90
CA ALA A 206 0.06 -23.64 8.76
C ALA A 206 0.89 -22.36 8.53
N LYS A 207 0.74 -21.71 7.36
CA LYS A 207 1.44 -20.47 6.99
C LYS A 207 0.45 -19.56 6.29
N PRO A 208 -0.44 -18.89 7.05
CA PRO A 208 -1.46 -18.05 6.47
C PRO A 208 -0.81 -16.88 5.76
N ARG A 209 -1.18 -16.71 4.49
CA ARG A 209 -0.79 -15.59 3.64
C ARG A 209 -2.01 -15.07 2.92
N TRP A 210 -2.21 -13.77 2.93
CA TRP A 210 -3.45 -13.17 2.44
C TRP A 210 -3.22 -11.74 1.97
N ARG A 211 -4.15 -11.25 1.16
CA ARG A 211 -4.20 -9.86 0.72
C ARG A 211 -5.50 -9.24 1.15
N VAL A 212 -5.47 -7.94 1.37
CA VAL A 212 -6.67 -7.14 1.57
C VAL A 212 -6.71 -6.00 0.57
N PHE A 213 -7.89 -5.79 0.02
CA PHE A 213 -8.29 -4.57 -0.66
C PHE A 213 -9.32 -3.84 0.21
N ILE A 214 -9.08 -2.55 0.43
CA ILE A 214 -10.00 -1.64 1.12
C ILE A 214 -10.41 -0.58 0.09
N PRO A 215 -11.67 -0.55 -0.37
CA PRO A 215 -12.12 0.49 -1.29
C PRO A 215 -12.07 1.86 -0.60
N THR A 216 -11.75 2.90 -1.36
CA THR A 216 -11.72 4.29 -0.88
C THR A 216 -12.87 5.09 -1.45
N SER A 217 -13.31 6.12 -0.75
CA SER A 217 -14.40 7.00 -1.20
C SER A 217 -14.03 7.85 -2.43
N MET A 218 -12.74 7.93 -2.78
CA MET A 218 -12.18 8.67 -3.90
C MET A 218 -10.76 8.17 -4.23
N ALA A 219 -10.22 8.61 -5.37
CA ALA A 219 -8.82 8.36 -5.72
C ALA A 219 -7.88 9.19 -4.84
N LEU A 220 -6.72 8.64 -4.52
CA LEU A 220 -5.72 9.18 -3.61
C LEU A 220 -4.54 9.78 -4.37
N SER A 221 -4.00 10.89 -3.86
CA SER A 221 -2.63 11.30 -4.20
C SER A 221 -1.60 10.38 -3.51
N LEU A 222 -0.35 10.44 -3.96
CA LEU A 222 0.76 9.71 -3.34
C LEU A 222 0.92 10.03 -1.85
N ASP A 223 0.79 11.30 -1.47
CA ASP A 223 0.93 11.73 -0.08
C ASP A 223 -0.25 11.30 0.77
N ALA A 224 -1.48 11.43 0.25
CA ALA A 224 -2.66 10.94 0.94
C ALA A 224 -2.57 9.42 1.20
N HIS A 225 -2.19 8.66 0.17
CA HIS A 225 -1.96 7.22 0.30
C HIS A 225 -0.88 6.92 1.35
N ARG A 226 0.25 7.62 1.34
CA ARG A 226 1.35 7.43 2.31
C ARG A 226 0.89 7.69 3.75
N LEU A 227 0.15 8.76 3.99
CA LEU A 227 -0.37 9.10 5.33
C LEU A 227 -1.36 8.05 5.83
N ILE A 228 -2.32 7.65 4.99
CA ILE A 228 -3.30 6.61 5.33
C ILE A 228 -2.60 5.29 5.65
N MET A 229 -1.66 4.86 4.80
CA MET A 229 -0.88 3.65 5.01
C MET A 229 -0.08 3.70 6.32
N HIS A 230 0.55 4.84 6.61
CA HIS A 230 1.24 5.04 7.88
C HIS A 230 0.28 4.93 9.07
N ARG A 231 -0.92 5.50 8.96
CA ARG A 231 -1.94 5.42 10.01
C ARG A 231 -2.44 4.00 10.24
N ILE A 232 -2.69 3.22 9.18
CA ILE A 232 -3.03 1.80 9.30
C ILE A 232 -1.92 1.07 10.07
N MET A 233 -0.66 1.22 9.66
CA MET A 233 0.47 0.59 10.37
C MET A 233 0.58 1.05 11.83
N LYS A 234 0.29 2.33 12.11
CA LYS A 234 0.27 2.86 13.47
C LYS A 234 -0.82 2.20 14.33
N VAL A 235 -2.03 2.02 13.79
CA VAL A 235 -3.12 1.30 14.48
C VAL A 235 -2.71 -0.14 14.81
N LEU A 236 -2.02 -0.83 13.89
CA LEU A 236 -1.48 -2.17 14.17
C LEU A 236 -0.48 -2.16 15.33
N ASN A 237 0.46 -1.21 15.32
CA ASN A 237 1.47 -1.05 16.38
C ASN A 237 0.82 -0.75 17.73
N GLU A 238 -0.18 0.14 17.75
CA GLU A 238 -0.98 0.49 18.94
C GLU A 238 -1.72 -0.74 19.52
N ASN A 239 -2.06 -1.72 18.66
CA ASN A 239 -2.66 -2.99 19.05
C ASN A 239 -1.63 -4.12 19.27
N GLY A 240 -0.34 -3.79 19.37
CA GLY A 240 0.72 -4.73 19.73
C GLY A 240 1.25 -5.58 18.57
N TYR A 241 0.92 -5.23 17.33
CA TYR A 241 1.39 -5.89 16.12
C TYR A 241 2.38 -5.02 15.35
N TRP A 242 3.60 -5.49 15.15
CA TRP A 242 4.75 -4.71 14.70
C TRP A 242 5.40 -5.28 13.45
N LEU A 243 6.17 -4.45 12.75
CA LEU A 243 7.13 -4.93 11.76
C LEU A 243 8.26 -5.68 12.45
N LYS A 244 8.80 -6.71 11.78
CA LYS A 244 9.97 -7.45 12.24
C LYS A 244 11.14 -6.52 12.56
N GLU A 245 11.44 -5.59 11.65
CA GLU A 245 12.54 -4.62 11.82
C GLU A 245 12.32 -3.67 13.00
N GLN A 246 11.07 -3.28 13.28
CA GLN A 246 10.77 -2.43 14.42
C GLN A 246 11.05 -3.17 15.73
N ARG A 247 10.65 -4.44 15.81
CA ARG A 247 10.90 -5.29 16.97
C ARG A 247 12.39 -5.54 17.19
N GLU A 248 13.16 -5.69 16.11
CA GLU A 248 14.61 -5.89 16.18
C GLU A 248 15.35 -4.61 16.61
N LYS A 249 14.84 -3.42 16.26
CA LYS A 249 15.48 -2.13 16.55
C LYS A 249 15.08 -1.54 17.91
N ASP A 250 13.83 -1.71 18.33
CA ASP A 250 13.31 -1.11 19.56
C ASP A 250 13.18 -2.15 20.68
N HIS A 251 14.18 -2.16 21.56
CA HIS A 251 14.25 -3.03 22.74
C HIS A 251 13.09 -2.82 23.74
N ARG A 252 12.31 -1.74 23.61
CA ARG A 252 11.12 -1.48 24.45
C ARG A 252 9.93 -2.35 24.03
N ILE A 253 9.91 -2.85 22.79
CA ILE A 253 8.85 -3.73 22.27
C ILE A 253 9.06 -5.15 22.80
N LYS A 254 8.75 -5.36 24.08
CA LYS A 254 8.79 -6.67 24.72
C LYS A 254 7.51 -7.44 24.35
N ASN A 255 7.66 -8.62 23.75
CA ASN A 255 6.56 -9.50 23.34
C ASN A 255 5.66 -8.97 22.20
N GLY A 256 6.17 -8.07 21.36
CA GLY A 256 5.44 -7.60 20.18
C GLY A 256 5.21 -8.73 19.17
N ARG A 257 3.95 -8.91 18.78
CA ARG A 257 3.53 -9.83 17.71
C ARG A 257 3.89 -9.23 16.35
N LEU A 258 4.13 -10.06 15.34
CA LEU A 258 4.43 -9.59 13.99
C LEU A 258 3.13 -9.45 13.18
N HIS A 259 2.86 -8.29 12.57
CA HIS A 259 1.68 -8.17 11.71
C HIS A 259 1.84 -8.91 10.37
N GLY A 260 3.06 -9.06 9.85
CA GLY A 260 3.35 -9.84 8.65
C GLY A 260 3.11 -9.17 7.29
N PHE A 261 2.47 -8.00 7.23
CA PHE A 261 2.49 -7.15 6.04
C PHE A 261 3.91 -6.85 5.53
N ASP A 262 4.14 -7.08 4.23
CA ASP A 262 5.39 -6.82 3.55
C ASP A 262 5.63 -5.30 3.41
N ARG A 263 6.67 -4.79 4.09
CA ARG A 263 7.05 -3.38 4.05
C ARG A 263 7.31 -2.88 2.62
N SER A 264 7.87 -3.72 1.76
CA SER A 264 8.16 -3.34 0.38
C SER A 264 6.89 -3.08 -0.46
N LYS A 265 5.73 -3.56 0.02
CA LYS A 265 4.42 -3.40 -0.62
C LYS A 265 3.62 -2.21 -0.12
N LEU A 266 4.17 -1.41 0.79
CA LEU A 266 3.45 -0.27 1.37
C LEU A 266 3.50 1.01 0.51
N ASN A 267 4.23 0.99 -0.61
CA ASN A 267 4.30 2.13 -1.52
C ASN A 267 3.26 2.02 -2.64
N ALA A 268 2.83 3.15 -3.20
CA ALA A 268 1.77 3.22 -4.21
C ALA A 268 2.11 2.49 -5.52
N ALA A 269 3.39 2.41 -5.91
CA ALA A 269 3.82 1.75 -7.14
C ALA A 269 3.96 0.21 -6.99
N SER A 270 3.50 -0.35 -5.87
CA SER A 270 3.64 -1.77 -5.57
C SER A 270 2.75 -2.63 -6.45
N LEU A 271 3.30 -3.75 -6.93
CA LEU A 271 2.54 -4.79 -7.61
C LEU A 271 2.08 -5.87 -6.64
N PHE A 272 0.84 -6.28 -6.81
CA PHE A 272 0.18 -7.38 -6.11
C PHE A 272 -0.21 -8.44 -7.11
N PHE A 273 -0.06 -9.72 -6.74
CA PHE A 273 -0.63 -10.79 -7.57
C PHE A 273 -2.15 -10.75 -7.47
N LEU A 274 -2.83 -10.80 -8.62
CA LEU A 274 -4.28 -10.87 -8.70
C LEU A 274 -4.82 -12.11 -7.96
N PRO A 275 -6.09 -12.08 -7.51
CA PRO A 275 -6.71 -13.22 -6.85
C PRO A 275 -6.64 -14.50 -7.69
N CYS A 276 -6.47 -15.62 -7.00
CA CYS A 276 -6.54 -16.99 -7.53
C CYS A 276 -6.71 -17.96 -6.34
N GLN A 277 -7.05 -19.20 -6.64
CA GLN A 277 -7.04 -20.28 -5.66
C GLN A 277 -5.63 -20.49 -5.09
N ALA A 278 -5.55 -20.90 -3.82
CA ALA A 278 -4.32 -21.39 -3.23
C ALA A 278 -3.82 -22.61 -4.02
N LYS A 279 -2.52 -22.91 -3.90
CA LYS A 279 -1.91 -24.09 -4.56
C LYS A 279 -2.70 -25.37 -4.29
N ASN A 280 -3.22 -25.51 -3.08
CA ASN A 280 -4.25 -26.48 -2.74
C ASN A 280 -5.59 -25.74 -2.66
N PRO A 281 -6.52 -25.95 -3.60
CA PRO A 281 -7.80 -25.22 -3.63
C PRO A 281 -8.63 -25.38 -2.36
N GLY A 282 -8.47 -26.47 -1.60
CA GLY A 282 -9.15 -26.68 -0.33
C GLY A 282 -8.75 -25.69 0.77
N ASP A 283 -7.61 -25.01 0.62
CA ASP A 283 -7.10 -24.01 1.56
C ASP A 283 -7.49 -22.57 1.15
N SER A 284 -8.21 -22.41 0.03
CA SER A 284 -8.58 -21.09 -0.51
C SER A 284 -9.72 -20.46 0.28
N PHE A 285 -9.71 -19.12 0.34
CA PHE A 285 -10.82 -18.34 0.88
C PHE A 285 -10.90 -16.96 0.21
N PHE A 286 -12.12 -16.42 0.19
CA PHE A 286 -12.40 -15.05 -0.25
C PHE A 286 -13.53 -14.50 0.61
N HIS A 287 -13.22 -13.51 1.43
CA HIS A 287 -14.14 -12.86 2.34
C HIS A 287 -14.39 -11.42 1.88
N ASP A 288 -15.66 -11.04 1.79
CA ASP A 288 -16.08 -9.65 1.58
C ASP A 288 -16.81 -9.21 2.85
N PHE A 289 -16.13 -8.39 3.65
CA PHE A 289 -16.65 -7.81 4.89
C PHE A 289 -17.45 -6.55 4.53
N ASN A 290 -18.70 -6.74 4.11
CA ASN A 290 -19.60 -5.69 3.63
C ASN A 290 -20.95 -5.72 4.38
N ASP A 291 -20.90 -5.80 5.70
CA ASP A 291 -22.10 -5.63 6.53
C ASP A 291 -22.52 -4.15 6.61
N ASP A 292 -23.74 -3.87 7.06
CA ASP A 292 -24.34 -2.52 7.07
C ASP A 292 -23.54 -1.47 7.87
N SER A 293 -22.64 -1.92 8.76
CA SER A 293 -21.79 -1.03 9.56
C SER A 293 -20.47 -0.66 8.88
N ARG A 294 -20.22 -1.21 7.69
CA ARG A 294 -18.97 -1.08 6.93
C ARG A 294 -19.17 -0.30 5.65
N GLY A 295 -18.25 0.60 5.38
CA GLY A 295 -18.22 1.39 4.15
C GLY A 295 -16.81 1.54 3.58
N PRO A 296 -16.67 2.15 2.39
CA PRO A 296 -15.35 2.49 1.88
C PRO A 296 -14.60 3.40 2.88
N LEU A 297 -13.27 3.37 2.82
CA LEU A 297 -12.42 4.29 3.58
C LEU A 297 -12.71 5.72 3.15
N ASP A 298 -13.31 6.50 4.05
CA ASP A 298 -13.52 7.94 3.88
C ASP A 298 -12.16 8.66 3.95
N VAL A 299 -11.65 9.00 2.78
CA VAL A 299 -10.31 9.57 2.59
C VAL A 299 -10.16 10.87 3.37
N VAL A 300 -11.13 11.78 3.28
CA VAL A 300 -11.04 13.11 3.89
C VAL A 300 -11.01 12.98 5.41
N ARG A 301 -11.93 12.18 5.97
CA ARG A 301 -11.98 11.94 7.41
C ARG A 301 -10.70 11.28 7.93
N TRP A 302 -10.18 10.28 7.21
CA TRP A 302 -8.93 9.63 7.60
C TRP A 302 -7.73 10.58 7.55
N LEU A 303 -7.67 11.46 6.55
CA LEU A 303 -6.61 12.46 6.47
C LEU A 303 -6.69 13.46 7.62
N ASP A 304 -7.87 13.89 8.03
CA ASP A 304 -8.04 14.76 9.20
C ASP A 304 -7.43 14.12 10.46
N ASP A 305 -7.69 12.83 10.69
CA ASP A 305 -7.09 12.07 11.80
C ASP A 305 -5.56 11.92 11.66
N CYS A 306 -5.06 11.72 10.44
CA CYS A 306 -3.62 11.64 10.16
C CYS A 306 -2.92 12.97 10.42
N ILE A 307 -3.53 14.08 10.00
CA ILE A 307 -2.98 15.43 10.11
C ILE A 307 -2.99 15.90 11.56
N ALA A 308 -4.01 15.53 12.33
CA ALA A 308 -4.11 15.87 13.75
C ALA A 308 -2.89 15.41 14.58
N ILE A 309 -2.20 14.36 14.15
CA ILE A 309 -1.01 13.81 14.82
C ILE A 309 0.32 14.30 14.23
N LEU A 310 0.31 14.99 13.09
CA LEU A 310 1.52 15.55 12.49
C LEU A 310 2.15 16.61 13.41
N ARG A 311 3.48 16.67 13.40
CA ARG A 311 4.26 17.70 14.08
C ARG A 311 5.07 18.43 13.02
N ASP A 312 5.22 19.73 13.20
CA ASP A 312 6.11 20.58 12.42
C ASP A 312 7.50 19.94 12.44
N PRO A 313 8.08 19.58 11.28
CA PRO A 313 9.45 19.07 11.25
C PRO A 313 10.38 20.12 11.86
N GLU A 314 11.25 19.68 12.78
CA GLU A 314 12.33 20.53 13.27
C GLU A 314 13.15 21.00 12.06
N PRO A 315 13.53 22.29 11.94
CA PRO A 315 14.10 22.82 10.72
C PRO A 315 15.34 22.01 10.31
N GLU A 316 15.21 21.21 9.25
CA GLU A 316 16.37 20.61 8.60
C GLU A 316 17.22 21.75 8.00
N PRO A 317 18.56 21.61 7.97
CA PRO A 317 19.42 22.57 7.29
C PRO A 317 18.97 22.68 5.83
N GLU A 318 18.66 23.91 5.41
CA GLU A 318 18.15 24.26 4.08
C GLU A 318 18.89 23.48 3.00
N ARG A 319 18.21 22.48 2.41
CA ARG A 319 18.64 21.88 1.14
C ARG A 319 18.10 22.75 0.03
N GLU A 320 19.01 23.24 -0.81
CA GLU A 320 18.71 23.95 -2.04
C GLU A 320 17.71 23.15 -2.87
N ALA A 321 16.54 23.75 -3.12
CA ALA A 321 15.46 23.11 -3.86
C ALA A 321 15.89 22.91 -5.32
N GLU A 322 15.84 21.66 -5.78
CA GLU A 322 15.88 21.37 -7.22
C GLU A 322 14.51 21.72 -7.84
N PRO A 323 14.48 22.25 -9.07
CA PRO A 323 13.26 22.74 -9.70
C PRO A 323 12.29 21.61 -10.02
N GLU A 324 11.05 21.76 -9.54
CA GLU A 324 9.92 20.87 -9.88
C GLU A 324 9.53 21.02 -11.35
N ALA A 325 9.51 19.90 -12.08
CA ALA A 325 9.02 19.83 -13.44
C ALA A 325 7.48 19.75 -13.45
N VAL A 326 6.83 20.81 -13.94
CA VAL A 326 5.39 20.84 -14.19
C VAL A 326 5.10 20.10 -15.50
N ILE A 327 4.36 18.98 -15.42
CA ILE A 327 3.81 18.30 -16.60
C ILE A 327 2.28 18.39 -16.51
N ALA A 328 1.67 19.17 -17.40
CA ALA A 328 0.23 19.21 -17.60
C ALA A 328 -0.09 18.90 -19.06
N GLY A 329 -0.78 17.79 -19.30
CA GLY A 329 -1.36 17.43 -20.59
C GLY A 329 -2.78 16.87 -20.36
N PRO A 330 -3.74 17.15 -21.27
CA PRO A 330 -5.12 16.70 -21.12
C PRO A 330 -5.25 15.19 -21.37
N ILE A 331 -5.93 14.50 -20.47
CA ILE A 331 -6.17 13.05 -20.49
C ILE A 331 -7.41 12.74 -21.35
N PRO A 332 -7.36 11.79 -22.30
CA PRO A 332 -8.53 11.37 -23.07
C PRO A 332 -9.47 10.46 -22.27
N ALA A 333 -10.78 10.64 -22.47
CA ALA A 333 -11.83 9.91 -21.78
C ALA A 333 -12.01 8.46 -22.31
N PRO A 334 -12.14 7.44 -21.44
CA PRO A 334 -12.40 6.06 -21.86
C PRO A 334 -13.89 5.75 -22.00
N SER A 335 -14.18 4.95 -23.03
CA SER A 335 -15.48 4.37 -23.39
C SER A 335 -15.70 3.04 -22.67
N GLY A 336 -16.86 2.92 -22.00
CA GLY A 336 -17.18 1.81 -21.11
C GLY A 336 -17.66 0.52 -21.79
N GLY A 337 -17.51 -0.58 -21.05
CA GLY A 337 -18.32 -1.79 -21.20
C GLY A 337 -17.55 -3.12 -21.20
N VAL A 338 -17.79 -3.90 -20.13
CA VAL A 338 -17.54 -5.36 -19.94
C VAL A 338 -16.13 -5.76 -19.45
N VAL A 339 -15.87 -5.49 -18.18
CA VAL A 339 -14.61 -5.76 -17.45
C VAL A 339 -14.28 -7.25 -17.33
N CYS A 340 -15.29 -8.13 -17.22
CA CYS A 340 -15.06 -9.56 -16.98
C CYS A 340 -14.56 -10.32 -18.23
N ALA A 341 -15.12 -10.02 -19.41
CA ALA A 341 -14.67 -10.60 -20.67
C ALA A 341 -13.30 -10.04 -21.09
N GLN A 342 -13.04 -8.76 -20.82
CA GLN A 342 -11.75 -8.14 -21.12
C GLN A 342 -10.61 -8.74 -20.28
N LEU A 343 -10.81 -8.97 -18.98
CA LEU A 343 -9.77 -9.58 -18.13
C LEU A 343 -9.50 -11.05 -18.47
N ILE A 344 -10.53 -11.82 -18.82
CA ILE A 344 -10.36 -13.20 -19.31
C ILE A 344 -9.69 -13.19 -20.68
N ALA A 345 -10.11 -12.32 -21.60
CA ALA A 345 -9.46 -12.14 -22.91
C ALA A 345 -8.03 -11.63 -22.77
N VAL A 346 -7.74 -10.82 -21.75
CA VAL A 346 -6.38 -10.36 -21.42
C VAL A 346 -5.57 -11.49 -20.85
N GLN A 347 -6.08 -12.29 -19.92
CA GLN A 347 -5.37 -13.47 -19.45
C GLN A 347 -5.12 -14.46 -20.59
N GLN A 348 -6.10 -14.69 -21.46
CA GLN A 348 -5.96 -15.55 -22.64
C GLN A 348 -4.98 -14.98 -23.66
N LYS A 349 -5.00 -13.66 -23.90
CA LYS A 349 -4.02 -12.96 -24.73
C LYS A 349 -2.63 -13.02 -24.13
N LEU A 350 -2.49 -12.86 -22.82
CA LEU A 350 -1.22 -12.96 -22.11
C LEU A 350 -0.69 -14.39 -22.10
N LEU A 351 -1.56 -15.40 -21.92
CA LEU A 351 -1.20 -16.81 -22.07
C LEU A 351 -0.81 -17.13 -23.51
N ALA A 352 -1.55 -16.62 -24.50
CA ALA A 352 -1.28 -16.79 -25.93
C ALA A 352 0.01 -16.08 -26.37
N GLU A 353 0.26 -14.86 -25.91
CA GLU A 353 1.51 -14.14 -26.13
C GLU A 353 2.66 -14.85 -25.42
N ARG A 354 2.48 -15.31 -24.19
CA ARG A 354 3.51 -16.05 -23.45
C ARG A 354 3.81 -17.43 -24.05
N THR A 355 2.86 -18.04 -24.76
CA THR A 355 3.07 -19.29 -25.53
C THR A 355 3.57 -19.06 -26.95
N ALA A 356 3.26 -17.92 -27.59
CA ALA A 356 3.75 -17.55 -28.92
C ALA A 356 5.12 -16.85 -28.93
N ASN A 357 5.53 -16.24 -27.81
CA ASN A 357 6.77 -15.46 -27.65
C ASN A 357 8.01 -16.21 -27.10
N PRO A 358 7.99 -17.50 -26.69
CA PRO A 358 9.23 -18.17 -26.23
C PRO A 358 10.31 -18.12 -27.30
N ALA A 359 9.97 -18.42 -28.56
CA ALA A 359 10.91 -18.42 -29.67
C ALA A 359 11.58 -17.04 -29.86
N ARG A 360 10.80 -15.95 -29.85
CA ARG A 360 11.33 -14.60 -30.05
C ARG A 360 12.19 -14.13 -28.88
N ILE A 361 11.82 -14.49 -27.65
CA ILE A 361 12.61 -14.21 -26.44
C ILE A 361 13.91 -15.02 -26.45
N ILE A 362 13.84 -16.30 -26.83
CA ILE A 362 15.02 -17.16 -26.99
C ILE A 362 15.95 -16.57 -28.04
N ASP A 363 15.44 -16.19 -29.22
CA ASP A 363 16.24 -15.64 -30.31
C ASP A 363 16.91 -14.32 -29.92
N ALA A 364 16.18 -13.41 -29.26
CA ALA A 364 16.73 -12.14 -28.77
C ALA A 364 17.82 -12.37 -27.71
N ALA A 365 17.60 -13.29 -26.76
CA ALA A 365 18.58 -13.60 -25.72
C ALA A 365 19.85 -14.25 -26.30
N VAL A 366 19.69 -15.12 -27.30
CA VAL A 366 20.81 -15.72 -28.04
C VAL A 366 21.58 -14.65 -28.82
N ALA A 367 20.88 -13.73 -29.49
CA ALA A 367 21.52 -12.62 -30.20
C ALA A 367 22.33 -11.71 -29.25
N GLU A 368 21.76 -11.35 -28.09
CA GLU A 368 22.45 -10.56 -27.06
C GLU A 368 23.69 -11.31 -26.53
N TRP A 369 23.55 -12.59 -26.21
CA TRP A 369 24.67 -13.42 -25.76
C TRP A 369 25.83 -13.39 -26.76
N ARG A 370 25.54 -13.57 -28.04
CA ARG A 370 26.57 -13.59 -29.09
C ARG A 370 27.24 -12.24 -29.31
N GLN A 371 26.64 -11.14 -28.85
CA GLN A 371 27.21 -9.79 -28.89
C GLN A 371 27.96 -9.42 -27.59
N THR A 372 28.03 -10.32 -26.61
CA THR A 372 28.67 -10.04 -25.31
C THR A 372 30.15 -9.76 -25.48
N SER A 373 30.63 -8.64 -24.93
CA SER A 373 32.03 -8.21 -25.04
C SER A 373 33.00 -9.08 -24.23
N ARG A 374 34.27 -9.10 -24.64
CA ARG A 374 35.33 -9.82 -23.93
C ARG A 374 35.42 -9.30 -22.48
N GLY A 375 35.47 -10.22 -21.52
CA GLY A 375 35.46 -9.91 -20.08
C GLY A 375 34.09 -10.11 -19.41
N HIS A 376 32.99 -10.08 -20.16
CA HIS A 376 31.62 -10.24 -19.61
C HIS A 376 31.00 -11.62 -19.89
N GLY A 377 31.80 -12.58 -20.35
CA GLY A 377 31.31 -13.90 -20.77
C GLY A 377 30.58 -14.69 -19.68
N HIS A 378 30.91 -14.51 -18.40
CA HIS A 378 30.18 -15.16 -17.29
C HIS A 378 28.82 -14.55 -17.06
N GLU A 379 28.76 -13.23 -16.94
CA GLU A 379 27.51 -12.53 -16.70
C GLU A 379 26.54 -12.70 -17.89
N GLY A 380 27.03 -12.52 -19.11
CA GLY A 380 26.23 -12.71 -20.33
C GLY A 380 25.69 -14.13 -20.45
N PHE A 381 26.51 -15.15 -20.15
CA PHE A 381 26.09 -16.55 -20.25
C PHE A 381 25.08 -16.93 -19.18
N PHE A 382 25.25 -16.42 -17.95
CA PHE A 382 24.27 -16.60 -16.89
C PHE A 382 22.96 -15.88 -17.20
N ARG A 383 23.02 -14.68 -17.78
CA ARG A 383 21.85 -13.92 -18.24
C ARG A 383 21.08 -14.70 -19.31
N LEU A 384 21.77 -15.24 -20.31
CA LEU A 384 21.18 -16.14 -21.31
C LEU A 384 20.46 -17.31 -20.64
N ALA A 385 21.15 -18.05 -19.77
CA ALA A 385 20.58 -19.20 -19.09
C ALA A 385 19.32 -18.86 -18.28
N ARG A 386 19.33 -17.72 -17.58
CA ARG A 386 18.16 -17.23 -16.83
C ARG A 386 16.99 -16.91 -17.75
N THR A 387 17.25 -16.25 -18.88
CA THR A 387 16.21 -15.89 -19.86
C THR A 387 15.62 -17.12 -20.53
N LEU A 388 16.43 -18.10 -20.92
CA LEU A 388 15.95 -19.40 -21.46
C LEU A 388 15.11 -20.15 -20.42
N HIS A 389 15.55 -20.18 -19.17
CA HIS A 389 14.80 -20.77 -18.07
C HIS A 389 13.45 -20.07 -17.82
N TRP A 390 13.40 -18.75 -17.96
CA TRP A 390 12.14 -18.00 -17.88
C TRP A 390 11.22 -18.20 -19.09
N ALA A 391 11.80 -18.46 -20.27
CA ALA A 391 11.06 -18.85 -21.47
C ALA A 391 10.54 -20.30 -21.41
N GLY A 392 10.75 -21.01 -20.29
CA GLY A 392 10.23 -22.35 -20.05
C GLY A 392 11.17 -23.49 -20.45
N ILE A 393 12.36 -23.19 -20.99
CA ILE A 393 13.37 -24.21 -21.28
C ILE A 393 14.06 -24.60 -19.96
N THR A 394 13.84 -25.82 -19.48
CA THR A 394 14.37 -26.29 -18.18
C THR A 394 15.10 -27.64 -18.32
N GLY A 395 15.79 -28.06 -17.25
CA GLY A 395 16.41 -29.38 -17.16
C GLY A 395 17.39 -29.69 -18.30
N PHE A 396 17.15 -30.80 -19.00
CA PHE A 396 18.02 -31.28 -20.07
C PHE A 396 18.05 -30.36 -21.28
N ASP A 397 16.90 -29.81 -21.69
CA ASP A 397 16.81 -28.94 -22.86
C ASP A 397 17.59 -27.63 -22.62
N LEU A 398 17.53 -27.11 -21.40
CA LEU A 398 18.32 -25.92 -21.01
C LEU A 398 19.81 -26.23 -21.08
N GLN A 399 20.22 -27.39 -20.56
CA GLN A 399 21.61 -27.82 -20.59
C GLN A 399 22.12 -27.99 -22.02
N GLN A 400 21.33 -28.62 -22.90
CA GLN A 400 21.67 -28.79 -24.30
C GLN A 400 21.79 -27.44 -25.01
N LYS A 401 20.81 -26.55 -24.84
CA LYS A 401 20.84 -25.23 -25.48
C LYS A 401 22.04 -24.40 -25.03
N LEU A 402 22.39 -24.45 -23.74
CA LEU A 402 23.59 -23.79 -23.24
C LEU A 402 24.88 -24.41 -23.80
N ARG A 403 24.93 -25.72 -24.07
CA ARG A 403 26.09 -26.35 -24.70
C ARG A 403 26.28 -25.90 -26.15
N GLU A 404 25.18 -25.74 -26.89
CA GLU A 404 25.18 -25.18 -28.24
C GLU A 404 25.72 -23.74 -28.20
N GLU A 405 25.16 -22.90 -27.34
CA GLU A 405 25.54 -21.48 -27.28
C GLU A 405 26.92 -21.23 -26.66
N ALA A 406 27.44 -22.17 -25.86
CA ALA A 406 28.82 -22.13 -25.37
C ALA A 406 29.86 -22.20 -26.49
N ALA A 407 29.52 -22.77 -27.65
CA ALA A 407 30.43 -22.81 -28.81
C ALA A 407 30.72 -21.42 -29.39
N TYR A 408 29.83 -20.44 -29.17
CA TYR A 408 29.99 -19.06 -29.64
C TYR A 408 30.73 -18.16 -28.62
N ALA A 409 31.15 -18.71 -27.48
CA ALA A 409 31.88 -17.96 -26.47
C ALA A 409 33.34 -17.74 -26.87
N TYR A 410 33.97 -16.68 -26.34
CA TYR A 410 35.43 -16.50 -26.43
C TYR A 410 36.22 -17.62 -25.73
N SER A 411 35.65 -18.24 -24.69
CA SER A 411 36.23 -19.38 -23.96
C SER A 411 35.21 -20.52 -23.83
N PRO A 412 35.02 -21.36 -24.87
CA PRO A 412 33.97 -22.38 -24.91
C PRO A 412 34.07 -23.44 -23.81
N ASN A 413 35.28 -23.87 -23.46
CA ASN A 413 35.49 -24.90 -22.44
C ASN A 413 35.08 -24.40 -21.04
N ASP A 414 35.40 -23.13 -20.72
CA ASP A 414 34.99 -22.52 -19.46
C ASP A 414 33.47 -22.42 -19.36
N ARG A 415 32.80 -21.99 -20.44
CA ARG A 415 31.33 -21.91 -20.46
C ARG A 415 30.71 -23.29 -20.26
N ARG A 416 31.22 -24.33 -20.93
CA ARG A 416 30.73 -25.71 -20.78
C ARG A 416 30.88 -26.23 -19.35
N ALA A 417 31.99 -25.91 -18.69
CA ALA A 417 32.22 -26.30 -17.30
C ALA A 417 31.21 -25.65 -16.33
N GLU A 418 30.75 -24.43 -16.61
CA GLU A 418 29.79 -23.71 -15.77
C GLU A 418 28.34 -24.21 -15.89
N ILE A 419 27.95 -24.83 -17.01
CA ILE A 419 26.55 -25.16 -17.33
C ILE A 419 25.86 -25.93 -16.19
N ASN A 420 26.50 -26.98 -15.66
CA ASN A 420 25.90 -27.78 -14.60
C ASN A 420 25.66 -26.98 -13.31
N GLY A 421 26.56 -26.05 -12.99
CA GLY A 421 26.41 -25.15 -11.84
C GLY A 421 25.29 -24.14 -12.06
N ILE A 422 25.19 -23.58 -13.28
CA ILE A 422 24.14 -22.63 -13.65
C ILE A 422 22.77 -23.28 -13.61
N VAL A 423 22.58 -24.43 -14.28
CA VAL A 423 21.30 -25.16 -14.30
C VAL A 423 20.89 -25.54 -12.88
N ARG A 424 21.80 -26.11 -12.09
CA ARG A 424 21.53 -26.44 -10.68
C ARG A 424 21.11 -25.20 -9.88
N LYS A 425 21.79 -24.06 -10.06
CA LYS A 425 21.47 -22.82 -9.36
C LYS A 425 20.10 -22.27 -9.76
N LEU A 426 19.73 -22.37 -11.04
CA LEU A 426 18.42 -21.95 -11.53
C LEU A 426 17.30 -22.87 -11.03
N ASP A 427 17.48 -24.19 -11.12
CA ASP A 427 16.55 -25.18 -10.56
C ASP A 427 16.41 -25.02 -9.04
N GLN A 428 17.51 -24.75 -8.35
CA GLN A 428 17.49 -24.45 -6.91
C GLN A 428 16.84 -23.11 -6.64
N SER A 429 17.02 -22.07 -7.45
CA SER A 429 16.33 -20.80 -7.26
C SER A 429 14.81 -20.92 -7.48
N GLY A 430 14.38 -21.82 -8.37
CA GLY A 430 12.97 -22.23 -8.48
C GLY A 430 12.49 -23.07 -7.29
N LYS A 431 13.40 -23.80 -6.64
CA LYS A 431 13.12 -24.65 -5.46
C LYS A 431 13.36 -23.96 -4.10
N ILE A 432 14.06 -22.83 -3.99
CA ILE A 432 14.38 -22.16 -2.71
C ILE A 432 13.18 -21.38 -2.15
N GLY A 433 12.05 -21.34 -2.87
CA GLY A 433 10.72 -21.16 -2.28
C GLY A 433 10.17 -22.40 -1.55
N GLY A 434 10.93 -23.51 -1.51
CA GLY A 434 10.57 -24.81 -0.97
C GLY A 434 11.73 -25.49 -0.25
N GLY A 435 11.78 -25.32 1.07
CA GLY A 435 12.41 -26.28 1.97
C GLY A 435 13.90 -26.07 2.30
N ARG A 436 14.15 -25.47 3.47
CA ARG A 436 15.07 -26.09 4.42
C ARG A 436 14.22 -26.78 5.49
N ALA A 437 14.08 -28.09 5.35
CA ALA A 437 13.83 -28.99 6.46
C ALA A 437 15.17 -29.69 6.74
N ALA A 438 15.77 -29.33 7.86
CA ALA A 438 16.66 -30.14 8.67
C ALA A 438 16.35 -29.73 10.12
#